data_AF-A0A2X0IG62-F1
#
_entry.id   AF-A0A2X0IG62-F1
#
_cell.length_a   1.000
_cell.length_b   1.000
_cell.length_c   1.000
_cell.angle_alpha   90.00
_cell.angle_beta   90.00
_cell.angle_gamma   90.00
#
_symmetry.space_group_name_H-M   'P 1'
#
loop_
_entity.id
_entity.type
_entity.pdbx_description
1 polymer ?
#
loop_
_entity_poly.entity_id
_entity_poly.type
_entity_poly.pdbx_seq_one_letter_code
_entity_poly.pdbx_strand_id
1 'polypeptide(L)'
;MARRTAALVAALVTVVGSTVLAGAPVAAAMDITGAILAGRDVVLDGDAVLSLPPGTTTYRGVLTGQGTLTLRAAGGPATLILTRDSDFALPPGRRRQEVTTTPDHPVTTVSNPDPPAVVVEAGVTLQYGTGGSTGVIGHYPYQTPGFQLNADNVRVDGTLVLDVAGRNYNLGTITGTGLVSQPRATWGTLELSGDQPFAGTLANGTGTDLGTNAYTTSLDRLRAVLNNGSAMVGAATDRTEVLRPDFYQTVYGNDINFHSWGTGKVVMTGVYSYADGGSEGDPALSDPSLNYDAIPHRNNTRGINIEGAHVQWGDGTTRRFFLPANAADSYINIHNNGTLAFDYDGPVTLGTPVSGGIYHNSLATPAYADVSLLPTRGNDVTFAAPQNYHGTTAIGAGAVLRLGSGTAGGDATLLTDTPTDRIVDDGALVLQNRTTPLSLCRITGNGSLTQAGPASTTMRAPVDYTGATTISNGTLALTAAADLAASSGVRLTSAAAVLDLRRAGSPTVRTLSGVRGSTILMARGTTLTVLQTSSTRFEGRVVGGTLKEPGGGASPSSGVGVVPARAVTGPGTAEAASTGSLPAVAVAVATAVGVGAGIVLLARRLRQPKARGRRGSRS
;
A
#
# COMPACT_ATOMS: atom_id res chain seq x y z
N MET A 1 6.16 -28.35 -66.65
CA MET A 1 7.45 -29.07 -66.78
C MET A 1 8.45 -28.47 -65.80
N ALA A 2 9.42 -29.29 -65.35
CA ALA A 2 10.53 -29.01 -64.45
C ALA A 2 10.26 -29.11 -62.93
N ARG A 3 10.50 -30.34 -62.43
CA ARG A 3 10.75 -30.70 -61.02
C ARG A 3 12.00 -29.96 -60.52
N ARG A 4 11.96 -29.38 -59.31
CA ARG A 4 13.15 -28.99 -58.56
C ARG A 4 13.48 -30.07 -57.53
N THR A 5 14.59 -30.75 -57.78
CA THR A 5 15.30 -31.68 -56.91
C THR A 5 15.91 -30.94 -55.72
N ALA A 6 15.63 -31.40 -54.51
CA ALA A 6 16.36 -31.00 -53.31
C ALA A 6 17.64 -31.85 -53.21
N ALA A 7 18.80 -31.19 -53.12
CA ALA A 7 20.08 -31.83 -52.86
C ALA A 7 20.26 -31.98 -51.34
N LEU A 8 20.45 -33.22 -50.90
CA LEU A 8 20.82 -33.58 -49.52
C LEU A 8 22.32 -33.32 -49.35
N VAL A 9 22.70 -32.37 -48.48
CA VAL A 9 24.10 -32.19 -48.06
C VAL A 9 24.32 -33.10 -46.85
N ALA A 10 25.11 -34.16 -47.03
CA ALA A 10 25.58 -35.01 -45.94
C ALA A 10 26.76 -34.33 -45.24
N ALA A 11 26.56 -33.86 -44.01
CA ALA A 11 27.63 -33.43 -43.13
C ALA A 11 28.20 -34.66 -42.40
N LEU A 12 29.49 -34.94 -42.65
CA LEU A 12 30.27 -35.97 -42.00
C LEU A 12 30.55 -35.54 -40.54
N VAL A 13 29.94 -36.22 -39.56
CA VAL A 13 30.23 -36.01 -38.14
C VAL A 13 31.43 -36.88 -37.75
N THR A 14 32.57 -36.25 -37.49
CA THR A 14 33.74 -36.88 -36.87
C THR A 14 33.45 -37.10 -35.39
N VAL A 15 33.21 -38.34 -34.99
CA VAL A 15 33.10 -38.73 -33.57
C VAL A 15 34.49 -38.71 -32.97
N VAL A 16 34.83 -37.63 -32.25
CA VAL A 16 35.98 -37.62 -31.34
C VAL A 16 35.54 -38.35 -30.08
N GLY A 17 36.06 -39.57 -29.89
CA GLY A 17 35.82 -40.36 -28.69
C GLY A 17 36.31 -39.62 -27.46
N SER A 18 35.37 -39.08 -26.68
CA SER A 18 35.64 -38.55 -25.35
C SER A 18 35.87 -39.75 -24.44
N THR A 19 37.11 -39.96 -24.01
CA THR A 19 37.41 -40.85 -22.89
C THR A 19 36.65 -40.34 -21.68
N VAL A 20 35.60 -41.06 -21.29
CA VAL A 20 34.94 -40.90 -19.99
C VAL A 20 35.99 -41.25 -18.94
N LEU A 21 36.65 -40.23 -18.39
CA LEU A 21 37.30 -40.36 -17.10
C LEU A 21 36.18 -40.69 -16.11
N ALA A 22 36.11 -41.97 -15.71
CA ALA A 22 35.27 -42.38 -14.60
C ALA A 22 35.63 -41.48 -13.42
N GLY A 23 34.70 -40.58 -13.04
CA GLY A 23 34.84 -39.80 -11.83
C GLY A 23 35.10 -40.76 -10.67
N ALA A 24 36.02 -40.39 -9.78
CA ALA A 24 36.23 -41.11 -8.53
C ALA A 24 34.87 -41.37 -7.86
N PRO A 25 34.63 -42.55 -7.27
CA PRO A 25 33.37 -42.84 -6.60
C PRO A 25 33.11 -41.77 -5.55
N VAL A 26 31.98 -41.07 -5.64
CA VAL A 26 31.50 -40.24 -4.54
C VAL A 26 31.33 -41.18 -3.36
N ALA A 27 32.06 -40.92 -2.27
CA ALA A 27 31.94 -41.73 -1.06
C ALA A 27 30.45 -41.78 -0.65
N ALA A 28 29.93 -42.98 -0.39
CA ALA A 28 28.55 -43.12 0.03
C ALA A 28 28.33 -42.33 1.33
N ALA A 29 27.23 -41.57 1.39
CA ALA A 29 26.94 -40.76 2.56
C ALA A 29 26.84 -41.64 3.82
N MET A 30 27.46 -41.21 4.91
CA MET A 30 27.51 -41.92 6.18
C MET A 30 26.13 -41.91 6.83
N ASP A 31 25.57 -43.07 7.13
CA ASP A 31 24.33 -43.16 7.93
C ASP A 31 24.66 -42.91 9.41
N ILE A 32 24.17 -41.79 9.95
CA ILE A 32 24.39 -41.38 11.33
C ILE A 32 23.18 -41.67 12.25
N THR A 33 22.15 -42.32 11.72
CA THR A 33 20.85 -42.50 12.41
C THR A 33 21.00 -43.12 13.80
N GLY A 34 21.77 -44.21 13.91
CA GLY A 34 21.96 -44.89 15.19
C GLY A 34 22.65 -44.02 16.25
N ALA A 35 23.59 -43.16 15.85
CA ALA A 35 24.29 -42.25 16.76
C ALA A 35 23.37 -41.13 17.26
N ILE A 36 22.56 -40.55 16.36
CA ILE A 36 21.59 -39.52 16.69
C ILE A 36 20.51 -40.06 17.63
N LEU A 37 19.94 -41.24 17.35
CA LEU A 37 18.95 -41.87 18.21
C LEU A 37 19.50 -42.22 19.60
N ALA A 38 20.81 -42.50 19.69
CA ALA A 38 21.51 -42.72 20.96
C ALA A 38 21.93 -41.41 21.67
N GLY A 39 21.64 -40.24 21.09
CA GLY A 39 22.00 -38.93 21.66
C GLY A 39 23.49 -38.65 21.75
N ARG A 40 24.31 -39.28 20.90
CA ARG A 40 25.78 -39.14 20.91
C ARG A 40 26.22 -37.97 20.05
N ASP A 41 27.30 -37.29 20.44
CA ASP A 41 27.98 -36.34 19.58
C ASP A 41 28.50 -37.04 18.31
N VAL A 42 28.41 -36.35 17.17
CA VAL A 42 28.85 -36.87 15.86
C VAL A 42 29.78 -35.87 15.21
N VAL A 43 30.94 -36.34 14.77
CA VAL A 43 31.87 -35.58 13.93
C VAL A 43 31.65 -36.02 12.48
N LEU A 44 31.27 -35.09 11.63
CA LEU A 44 31.14 -35.28 10.19
C LEU A 44 32.53 -35.26 9.55
N ASP A 45 32.79 -36.24 8.68
CA ASP A 45 33.99 -36.35 7.85
C ASP A 45 33.59 -36.57 6.37
N GLY A 46 32.46 -36.00 5.98
CA GLY A 46 31.81 -36.22 4.68
C GLY A 46 30.29 -36.05 4.74
N ASP A 47 29.64 -36.35 3.61
CA ASP A 47 28.18 -36.29 3.51
C ASP A 47 27.54 -37.33 4.45
N ALA A 48 26.51 -36.92 5.19
CA ALA A 48 25.80 -37.75 6.14
C ALA A 48 24.30 -37.76 5.88
N VAL A 49 23.69 -38.91 6.15
CA VAL A 49 22.24 -39.13 6.03
C VAL A 49 21.67 -39.57 7.37
N LEU A 50 20.53 -39.00 7.72
CA LEU A 50 19.75 -39.32 8.90
C LEU A 50 18.35 -39.80 8.45
N SER A 51 18.10 -41.10 8.58
CA SER A 51 16.82 -41.73 8.25
C SER A 51 15.96 -41.84 9.51
N LEU A 52 15.18 -40.81 9.80
CA LEU A 52 14.43 -40.74 11.06
C LEU A 52 13.25 -41.74 11.07
N PRO A 53 13.08 -42.51 12.15
CA PRO A 53 11.85 -43.27 12.36
C PRO A 53 10.66 -42.31 12.57
N PRO A 54 9.42 -42.75 12.28
CA PRO A 54 8.24 -41.92 12.53
C PRO A 54 8.15 -41.43 13.98
N GLY A 55 7.69 -40.20 14.16
CA GLY A 55 7.57 -39.53 15.46
C GLY A 55 8.69 -38.53 15.76
N THR A 56 8.88 -38.20 17.03
CA THR A 56 9.79 -37.12 17.46
C THR A 56 11.04 -37.69 18.12
N THR A 57 12.21 -37.24 17.64
CA THR A 57 13.52 -37.51 18.22
C THR A 57 14.12 -36.23 18.77
N THR A 58 14.39 -36.18 20.08
CA THR A 58 15.14 -35.07 20.69
C THR A 58 16.63 -35.41 20.74
N TYR A 59 17.43 -34.67 19.97
CA TYR A 59 18.87 -34.87 19.90
C TYR A 59 19.59 -33.95 20.87
N ARG A 60 20.27 -34.59 21.84
CA ARG A 60 21.03 -33.93 22.92
C ARG A 60 22.53 -33.83 22.66
N GLY A 61 23.02 -34.47 21.60
CA GLY A 61 24.40 -34.35 21.16
C GLY A 61 24.62 -33.10 20.31
N VAL A 62 25.81 -32.98 19.75
CA VAL A 62 26.17 -31.95 18.75
C VAL A 62 26.69 -32.59 17.47
N LEU A 63 26.49 -31.91 16.33
CA LEU A 63 27.16 -32.22 15.08
C LEU A 63 28.33 -31.25 14.91
N THR A 64 29.51 -31.77 14.57
CA THR A 64 30.72 -30.97 14.29
C THR A 64 31.47 -31.48 13.07
N GLY A 65 32.53 -30.81 12.63
CA GLY A 65 33.42 -31.32 11.58
C GLY A 65 33.12 -30.75 10.19
N GLN A 66 33.21 -31.59 9.15
CA GLN A 66 32.99 -31.16 7.76
C GLN A 66 32.09 -32.13 6.98
N GLY A 67 31.14 -31.61 6.21
CA GLY A 67 30.22 -32.46 5.46
C GLY A 67 28.91 -31.80 5.08
N THR A 68 27.92 -32.64 4.79
CA THR A 68 26.51 -32.25 4.66
C THR A 68 25.65 -33.14 5.54
N LEU A 69 24.45 -32.65 5.89
CA LEU A 69 23.44 -33.39 6.63
C LEU A 69 22.15 -33.45 5.82
N THR A 70 21.75 -34.66 5.41
CA THR A 70 20.45 -34.90 4.77
C THR A 70 19.52 -35.63 5.71
N LEU A 71 18.38 -35.02 6.04
CA LEU A 71 17.34 -35.62 6.87
C LEU A 71 16.22 -36.16 5.99
N ARG A 72 15.85 -37.43 6.20
CA ARG A 72 14.78 -38.11 5.47
C ARG A 72 13.92 -38.97 6.38
N ALA A 73 12.68 -39.22 5.96
CA ALA A 73 11.73 -40.05 6.70
C ALA A 73 11.91 -41.54 6.33
N ALA A 74 12.04 -42.42 7.34
CA ALA A 74 12.24 -43.86 7.13
C ALA A 74 10.93 -44.67 6.98
N GLY A 75 9.77 -44.02 6.87
CA GLY A 75 8.48 -44.70 6.75
C GLY A 75 7.24 -43.91 7.18
N GLY A 76 7.39 -42.62 7.50
CA GLY A 76 6.30 -41.72 7.89
C GLY A 76 6.83 -40.39 8.44
N PRO A 77 5.95 -39.44 8.77
CA PRO A 77 6.36 -38.14 9.29
C PRO A 77 7.28 -38.25 10.51
N ALA A 78 8.40 -37.52 10.48
CA ALA A 78 9.39 -37.57 11.53
C ALA A 78 9.91 -36.17 11.88
N THR A 79 10.25 -35.96 13.14
CA THR A 79 10.78 -34.68 13.66
C THR A 79 12.09 -34.92 14.38
N LEU A 80 13.13 -34.15 14.04
CA LEU A 80 14.35 -34.02 14.84
C LEU A 80 14.35 -32.67 15.55
N ILE A 81 14.47 -32.68 16.87
CA ILE A 81 14.61 -31.47 17.69
C ILE A 81 16.07 -31.38 18.16
N LEU A 82 16.74 -30.27 17.83
CA LEU A 82 18.08 -29.98 18.31
C LEU A 82 18.02 -29.18 19.61
N THR A 83 18.67 -29.68 20.68
CA THR A 83 18.71 -28.97 21.97
C THR A 83 20.05 -28.29 22.25
N ARG A 84 21.05 -28.46 21.38
CA ARG A 84 22.39 -27.88 21.50
C ARG A 84 22.85 -27.40 20.13
N ASP A 85 23.67 -26.35 20.13
CA ASP A 85 24.24 -25.80 18.90
C ASP A 85 25.18 -26.81 18.24
N SER A 86 25.11 -26.88 16.92
CA SER A 86 25.96 -27.69 16.08
C SER A 86 26.71 -26.78 15.11
N ASP A 87 28.00 -27.05 14.92
CA ASP A 87 28.90 -26.24 14.09
C ASP A 87 29.77 -27.18 13.26
N PHE A 88 29.38 -27.34 12.01
CA PHE A 88 30.15 -28.03 10.97
C PHE A 88 30.18 -27.14 9.74
N ALA A 89 31.00 -27.45 8.75
CA ALA A 89 31.04 -26.67 7.53
C ALA A 89 31.12 -27.58 6.30
N LEU A 90 30.76 -27.07 5.13
CA LEU A 90 31.07 -27.77 3.88
C LEU A 90 32.58 -28.05 3.75
N PRO A 91 33.01 -29.12 3.08
CA PRO A 91 34.44 -29.30 2.76
C PRO A 91 34.99 -28.13 1.92
N PRO A 92 36.26 -27.71 2.07
CA PRO A 92 36.84 -26.56 1.37
C PRO A 92 36.63 -26.57 -0.16
N GLY A 93 36.69 -27.74 -0.80
CA GLY A 93 36.46 -27.87 -2.24
C GLY A 93 35.02 -27.64 -2.72
N ARG A 94 34.06 -27.49 -1.80
CA ARG A 94 32.64 -27.18 -2.09
C ARG A 94 32.25 -25.75 -1.67
N ARG A 95 33.18 -25.01 -1.06
CA ARG A 95 32.99 -23.61 -0.67
C ARG A 95 33.37 -22.70 -1.85
N ARG A 96 32.42 -21.89 -2.28
CA ARG A 96 32.48 -20.93 -3.37
C ARG A 96 31.73 -19.62 -3.06
N GLN A 97 31.02 -19.56 -1.93
CA GLN A 97 30.31 -18.39 -1.44
C GLN A 97 31.24 -17.21 -1.26
N GLU A 98 30.85 -16.09 -1.84
CA GLU A 98 31.57 -14.83 -1.78
C GLU A 98 30.78 -13.86 -0.90
N VAL A 99 31.47 -13.23 0.04
CA VAL A 99 30.86 -12.27 0.98
C VAL A 99 31.63 -10.97 0.90
N THR A 100 30.93 -9.90 0.57
CA THR A 100 31.50 -8.55 0.44
C THR A 100 30.72 -7.58 1.30
N THR A 101 31.41 -6.58 1.87
CA THR A 101 30.78 -5.53 2.68
C THR A 101 31.25 -4.17 2.19
N THR A 102 30.33 -3.23 2.01
CA THR A 102 30.70 -1.86 1.64
C THR A 102 31.47 -1.14 2.77
N PRO A 103 32.43 -0.25 2.48
CA PRO A 103 33.21 0.42 3.53
C PRO A 103 32.39 1.44 4.35
N ASP A 104 31.71 2.37 3.68
CA ASP A 104 30.87 3.41 4.30
C ASP A 104 29.42 2.92 4.35
N HIS A 105 28.78 3.03 5.52
CA HIS A 105 27.47 2.42 5.81
C HIS A 105 27.44 0.93 5.41
N PRO A 106 28.06 0.04 6.23
CA PRO A 106 28.40 -1.31 5.80
C PRO A 106 27.15 -2.13 5.48
N VAL A 107 27.02 -2.50 4.20
CA VAL A 107 26.02 -3.42 3.68
C VAL A 107 26.73 -4.66 3.16
N THR A 108 26.37 -5.81 3.69
CA THR A 108 26.89 -7.12 3.29
C THR A 108 26.07 -7.68 2.14
N THR A 109 26.76 -8.15 1.10
CA THR A 109 26.20 -8.87 -0.04
C THR A 109 26.82 -10.26 -0.12
N VAL A 110 25.98 -11.26 -0.34
CA VAL A 110 26.38 -12.64 -0.62
C VAL A 110 26.20 -12.92 -2.11
N SER A 111 27.25 -13.39 -2.76
CA SER A 111 27.22 -13.85 -4.16
C SER A 111 27.72 -15.29 -4.26
N ASN A 112 27.32 -15.98 -5.35
CA ASN A 112 27.72 -17.35 -5.64
C ASN A 112 27.52 -18.33 -4.45
N PRO A 113 26.31 -18.41 -3.87
CA PRO A 113 26.09 -19.14 -2.62
C PRO A 113 26.55 -20.60 -2.71
N ASP A 114 27.06 -21.08 -1.59
CA ASP A 114 27.44 -22.48 -1.39
C ASP A 114 26.25 -23.41 -1.61
N PRO A 115 26.48 -24.67 -2.05
CA PRO A 115 25.40 -25.65 -2.05
C PRO A 115 24.86 -25.86 -0.62
N PRO A 116 23.63 -26.34 -0.43
CA PRO A 116 23.10 -26.60 0.90
C PRO A 116 23.99 -27.57 1.70
N ALA A 117 24.36 -27.15 2.92
CA ALA A 117 25.02 -27.98 3.92
C ALA A 117 24.00 -28.83 4.70
N VAL A 118 22.78 -28.32 4.86
CA VAL A 118 21.65 -29.03 5.46
C VAL A 118 20.53 -29.20 4.43
N VAL A 119 20.01 -30.42 4.31
CA VAL A 119 18.86 -30.75 3.46
C VAL A 119 17.78 -31.38 4.32
N VAL A 120 16.60 -30.74 4.37
CA VAL A 120 15.39 -31.25 5.01
C VAL A 120 14.45 -31.75 3.94
N GLU A 121 14.41 -33.07 3.70
CA GLU A 121 13.54 -33.66 2.69
C GLU A 121 12.06 -33.57 3.07
N ALA A 122 11.19 -33.71 2.07
CA ALA A 122 9.76 -33.75 2.26
C ALA A 122 9.35 -34.86 3.25
N GLY A 123 8.38 -34.56 4.13
CA GLY A 123 7.92 -35.48 5.17
C GLY A 123 8.77 -35.48 6.44
N VAL A 124 9.81 -34.66 6.54
CA VAL A 124 10.61 -34.47 7.76
C VAL A 124 10.52 -33.04 8.28
N THR A 125 10.50 -32.91 9.60
CA THR A 125 10.69 -31.65 10.31
C THR A 125 12.05 -31.63 10.99
N LEU A 126 12.83 -30.59 10.70
CA LEU A 126 13.99 -30.20 11.51
C LEU A 126 13.56 -29.05 12.41
N GLN A 127 13.74 -29.17 13.71
CA GLN A 127 13.44 -28.11 14.66
C GLN A 127 14.72 -27.64 15.34
N TYR A 128 14.97 -26.34 15.26
CA TYR A 128 15.97 -25.65 16.04
C TYR A 128 15.38 -25.21 17.37
N GLY A 129 16.02 -25.60 18.45
CA GLY A 129 15.68 -25.17 19.80
C GLY A 129 14.37 -25.74 20.36
N THR A 130 14.10 -25.31 21.59
CA THR A 130 12.94 -25.70 22.42
C THR A 130 12.40 -24.49 23.21
N GLY A 131 12.54 -23.29 22.63
CA GLY A 131 12.16 -22.00 23.23
C GLY A 131 13.28 -21.27 23.96
N GLY A 132 14.52 -21.78 23.92
CA GLY A 132 15.74 -21.14 24.44
C GLY A 132 16.64 -20.59 23.34
N SER A 133 17.87 -20.18 23.66
CA SER A 133 18.82 -19.57 22.71
C SER A 133 19.77 -20.54 21.99
N THR A 134 19.54 -21.85 22.16
CA THR A 134 20.41 -22.92 21.65
C THR A 134 19.62 -23.91 20.79
N GLY A 135 20.34 -24.79 20.09
CA GLY A 135 19.75 -25.78 19.18
C GLY A 135 19.83 -25.37 17.71
N VAL A 136 20.77 -24.50 17.36
CA VAL A 136 20.94 -24.00 15.98
C VAL A 136 22.08 -24.75 15.29
N ILE A 137 21.92 -25.06 14.00
CA ILE A 137 23.06 -25.42 13.13
C ILE A 137 23.57 -24.13 12.48
N GLY A 138 24.85 -23.82 12.66
CA GLY A 138 25.49 -22.80 11.86
C GLY A 138 26.97 -22.64 12.11
N HIS A 139 27.65 -22.25 11.04
CA HIS A 139 29.07 -21.91 11.01
C HIS A 139 29.21 -20.46 10.58
N TYR A 140 29.81 -19.62 11.42
CA TYR A 140 29.80 -18.16 11.23
C TYR A 140 31.23 -17.62 10.99
N PRO A 141 31.87 -17.92 9.85
CA PRO A 141 33.28 -17.57 9.60
C PRO A 141 33.46 -16.11 9.15
N TYR A 142 32.38 -15.39 8.87
CA TYR A 142 32.42 -14.06 8.28
C TYR A 142 32.41 -12.96 9.32
N GLN A 143 33.17 -11.89 9.08
CA GLN A 143 33.17 -10.68 9.90
C GLN A 143 32.15 -9.68 9.35
N THR A 144 30.86 -10.01 9.43
CA THR A 144 29.77 -9.17 8.94
C THR A 144 29.36 -8.14 10.00
N PRO A 145 29.47 -6.83 9.75
CA PRO A 145 29.01 -5.82 10.70
C PRO A 145 27.49 -5.90 10.89
N GLY A 146 27.03 -5.85 12.15
CA GLY A 146 25.61 -5.79 12.49
C GLY A 146 24.87 -7.12 12.61
N PHE A 147 25.42 -8.22 12.07
CA PHE A 147 24.79 -9.54 12.13
C PHE A 147 25.81 -10.67 11.96
N GLN A 148 25.45 -11.93 12.26
CA GLN A 148 26.32 -13.08 12.06
C GLN A 148 25.86 -13.90 10.85
N LEU A 149 26.54 -13.76 9.71
CA LEU A 149 26.23 -14.53 8.50
C LEU A 149 26.63 -16.00 8.66
N ASN A 150 25.69 -16.90 8.42
CA ASN A 150 25.92 -18.34 8.44
C ASN A 150 26.44 -18.80 7.07
N ALA A 151 27.48 -19.62 7.06
CA ALA A 151 28.03 -20.25 5.86
C ALA A 151 27.25 -21.52 5.46
N ASP A 152 26.51 -22.13 6.39
CA ASP A 152 25.73 -23.32 6.13
C ASP A 152 24.38 -22.96 5.51
N ASN A 153 24.34 -23.03 4.18
CA ASN A 153 23.10 -22.86 3.42
C ASN A 153 22.16 -24.05 3.63
N VAL A 154 20.84 -23.81 3.56
CA VAL A 154 19.83 -24.82 3.91
C VAL A 154 18.86 -25.04 2.75
N ARG A 155 18.54 -26.29 2.45
CA ARG A 155 17.42 -26.65 1.57
C ARG A 155 16.28 -27.23 2.39
N VAL A 156 15.11 -26.63 2.28
CA VAL A 156 13.90 -27.03 3.01
C VAL A 156 12.81 -27.44 2.02
N ASP A 157 12.63 -28.75 1.85
CA ASP A 157 11.47 -29.34 1.14
C ASP A 157 10.43 -29.93 2.10
N GLY A 158 10.84 -30.22 3.35
CA GLY A 158 9.95 -30.55 4.47
C GLY A 158 9.57 -29.33 5.30
N THR A 159 9.88 -29.36 6.60
CA THR A 159 9.63 -28.25 7.53
C THR A 159 10.87 -27.93 8.35
N LEU A 160 11.21 -26.64 8.45
CA LEU A 160 12.19 -26.12 9.39
C LEU A 160 11.46 -25.27 10.44
N VAL A 161 11.45 -25.73 11.70
CA VAL A 161 10.88 -24.99 12.84
C VAL A 161 11.99 -24.27 13.59
N LEU A 162 11.80 -23.00 13.89
CA LEU A 162 12.79 -22.11 14.49
C LEU A 162 12.32 -21.67 15.89
N ASP A 163 12.30 -22.62 16.82
CA ASP A 163 11.89 -22.40 18.21
C ASP A 163 13.07 -21.91 19.08
N VAL A 164 13.64 -20.77 18.67
CA VAL A 164 14.84 -20.15 19.25
C VAL A 164 14.55 -18.73 19.72
N ALA A 165 14.74 -18.48 21.02
CA ALA A 165 14.49 -17.19 21.67
C ALA A 165 15.77 -16.57 22.25
N GLY A 166 15.77 -15.25 22.40
CA GLY A 166 16.84 -14.45 23.01
C GLY A 166 18.12 -14.36 22.17
N ARG A 167 18.03 -14.64 20.86
CA ARG A 167 19.18 -14.69 19.95
C ARG A 167 18.79 -14.28 18.53
N ASN A 168 19.69 -13.56 17.87
CA ASN A 168 19.67 -13.36 16.41
C ASN A 168 20.38 -14.53 15.72
N TYR A 169 19.85 -14.99 14.61
CA TYR A 169 20.45 -16.06 13.82
C TYR A 169 20.10 -15.93 12.34
N ASN A 170 21.07 -16.32 11.52
CA ASN A 170 20.97 -16.32 10.08
C ASN A 170 21.00 -17.78 9.59
N LEU A 171 20.15 -18.12 8.61
CA LEU A 171 20.06 -19.47 8.05
C LEU A 171 20.95 -19.68 6.82
N GLY A 172 21.81 -18.71 6.48
CA GLY A 172 22.48 -18.65 5.18
C GLY A 172 21.49 -18.39 4.06
N THR A 173 21.83 -18.86 2.85
CA THR A 173 20.90 -18.92 1.73
C THR A 173 19.97 -20.13 1.88
N ILE A 174 18.67 -19.87 1.88
CA ILE A 174 17.62 -20.88 1.91
C ILE A 174 17.09 -21.20 0.50
N THR A 175 16.85 -22.49 0.25
CA THR A 175 16.29 -23.02 -1.00
C THR A 175 15.23 -24.09 -0.71
N GLY A 176 14.51 -24.55 -1.72
CA GLY A 176 13.46 -25.57 -1.58
C GLY A 176 12.04 -25.00 -1.63
N THR A 177 11.06 -25.82 -1.28
CA THR A 177 9.62 -25.53 -1.47
C THR A 177 8.75 -25.78 -0.24
N GLY A 178 9.37 -26.14 0.89
CA GLY A 178 8.68 -26.51 2.12
C GLY A 178 8.22 -25.33 2.98
N LEU A 179 8.24 -25.52 4.29
CA LEU A 179 7.86 -24.51 5.28
C LEU A 179 9.06 -24.14 6.16
N VAL A 180 9.35 -22.85 6.29
CA VAL A 180 10.18 -22.31 7.37
C VAL A 180 9.25 -21.61 8.35
N SER A 181 9.14 -22.11 9.58
CA SER A 181 8.23 -21.61 10.60
C SER A 181 9.00 -21.17 11.83
N GLN A 182 8.87 -19.90 12.19
CA GLN A 182 9.22 -19.39 13.50
C GLN A 182 7.94 -19.32 14.34
N PRO A 183 7.84 -20.08 15.45
CA PRO A 183 6.66 -20.06 16.30
C PRO A 183 6.33 -18.66 16.81
N ARG A 184 5.03 -18.40 16.99
CA ARG A 184 4.53 -17.14 17.55
C ARG A 184 5.03 -16.93 18.97
N ALA A 185 5.33 -15.68 19.32
CA ALA A 185 5.83 -15.25 20.63
C ALA A 185 7.22 -15.76 21.02
N THR A 186 7.95 -16.37 20.08
CA THR A 186 9.38 -16.63 20.21
C THR A 186 10.13 -15.34 19.92
N TRP A 187 10.76 -14.74 20.93
CA TRP A 187 11.51 -13.48 20.83
C TRP A 187 12.95 -13.74 20.42
N GLY A 188 13.17 -14.01 19.13
CA GLY A 188 14.48 -14.12 18.49
C GLY A 188 14.39 -13.59 17.06
N THR A 189 15.49 -13.09 16.50
CA THR A 189 15.46 -12.47 15.17
C THR A 189 16.02 -13.43 14.14
N LEU A 190 15.13 -13.93 13.28
CA LEU A 190 15.51 -14.58 12.03
C LEU A 190 15.99 -13.51 11.05
N GLU A 191 17.23 -13.64 10.59
CA GLU A 191 17.86 -12.73 9.62
C GLU A 191 18.00 -13.43 8.27
N LEU A 192 17.47 -12.83 7.20
CA LEU A 192 17.53 -13.38 5.83
C LEU A 192 18.34 -12.48 4.91
N SER A 193 19.66 -12.56 4.97
CA SER A 193 20.55 -11.71 4.16
C SER A 193 20.73 -12.21 2.72
N GLY A 194 20.64 -11.30 1.75
CA GLY A 194 20.92 -11.59 0.34
C GLY A 194 19.74 -12.18 -0.43
N ASP A 195 20.04 -12.77 -1.59
CA ASP A 195 19.04 -13.44 -2.42
C ASP A 195 18.69 -14.82 -1.86
N GLN A 196 17.38 -15.07 -1.72
CA GLN A 196 16.84 -16.31 -1.16
C GLN A 196 16.02 -17.02 -2.25
N PRO A 197 16.57 -18.02 -2.95
CA PRO A 197 15.84 -18.77 -4.00
C PRO A 197 14.72 -19.67 -3.49
N PHE A 198 14.41 -19.64 -2.18
CA PHE A 198 13.34 -20.40 -1.55
C PHE A 198 11.97 -20.05 -2.15
N ALA A 199 11.23 -21.09 -2.54
CA ALA A 199 9.91 -20.98 -3.17
C ALA A 199 8.78 -21.56 -2.32
N GLY A 200 9.07 -21.84 -1.05
CA GLY A 200 8.09 -22.29 -0.07
C GLY A 200 7.40 -21.14 0.65
N THR A 201 6.93 -21.43 1.86
CA THR A 201 6.25 -20.46 2.73
C THR A 201 7.11 -20.13 3.94
N LEU A 202 7.17 -18.85 4.29
CA LEU A 202 7.78 -18.37 5.53
C LEU A 202 6.68 -18.01 6.51
N ALA A 203 6.55 -18.74 7.62
CA ALA A 203 5.72 -18.31 8.73
C ALA A 203 6.62 -17.62 9.77
N ASN A 204 6.47 -16.31 9.92
CA ASN A 204 7.34 -15.54 10.80
C ASN A 204 6.74 -15.35 12.19
N GLY A 205 7.59 -15.44 13.20
CA GLY A 205 7.29 -15.11 14.58
C GLY A 205 7.48 -13.61 14.83
N THR A 206 7.80 -13.25 16.07
CA THR A 206 8.01 -11.86 16.46
C THR A 206 9.43 -11.43 16.15
N GLY A 207 9.61 -10.45 15.27
CA GLY A 207 10.91 -9.82 14.99
C GLY A 207 11.72 -10.52 13.90
N THR A 208 11.08 -11.04 12.85
CA THR A 208 11.82 -11.52 11.66
C THR A 208 12.24 -10.34 10.80
N ASP A 209 13.53 -10.26 10.46
CA ASP A 209 14.10 -9.20 9.64
C ASP A 209 14.09 -9.59 8.16
N LEU A 210 13.37 -8.81 7.37
CA LEU A 210 13.31 -8.84 5.91
C LEU A 210 13.97 -7.57 5.37
N GLY A 211 15.29 -7.57 5.37
CA GLY A 211 16.14 -6.42 5.09
C GLY A 211 16.46 -5.61 6.35
N THR A 212 17.66 -5.02 6.41
CA THR A 212 18.14 -4.20 7.53
C THR A 212 19.02 -3.05 7.02
N ASN A 213 19.69 -2.32 7.92
CA ASN A 213 20.78 -1.40 7.53
C ASN A 213 22.07 -2.12 7.11
N ALA A 214 22.21 -3.41 7.44
CA ALA A 214 23.42 -4.18 7.24
C ALA A 214 23.36 -5.13 6.03
N TYR A 215 22.17 -5.38 5.47
CA TYR A 215 21.98 -6.24 4.29
C TYR A 215 20.61 -5.98 3.65
N THR A 216 20.49 -6.34 2.37
CA THR A 216 19.21 -6.42 1.63
C THR A 216 18.70 -7.86 1.59
N THR A 217 17.41 -8.05 1.35
CA THR A 217 16.75 -9.35 1.28
C THR A 217 15.94 -9.48 -0.01
N SER A 218 16.21 -10.50 -0.82
CA SER A 218 15.37 -10.84 -1.98
C SER A 218 14.59 -12.13 -1.72
N LEU A 219 13.27 -12.05 -1.91
CA LEU A 219 12.31 -13.14 -1.71
C LEU A 219 11.46 -13.35 -2.98
N ASP A 220 12.04 -13.10 -4.16
CA ASP A 220 11.30 -13.03 -5.44
C ASP A 220 10.57 -14.34 -5.81
N ARG A 221 11.00 -15.48 -5.26
CA ARG A 221 10.38 -16.79 -5.51
C ARG A 221 9.47 -17.25 -4.38
N LEU A 222 9.46 -16.55 -3.24
CA LEU A 222 8.71 -16.97 -2.06
C LEU A 222 7.22 -17.01 -2.38
N ARG A 223 6.56 -18.09 -1.96
CA ARG A 223 5.14 -18.27 -2.20
C ARG A 223 4.29 -17.28 -1.41
N ALA A 224 4.55 -17.21 -0.10
CA ALA A 224 3.81 -16.39 0.84
C ALA A 224 4.61 -16.20 2.13
N VAL A 225 4.30 -15.12 2.85
CA VAL A 225 4.65 -14.93 4.25
C VAL A 225 3.39 -15.08 5.09
N LEU A 226 3.37 -15.98 6.06
CA LEU A 226 2.37 -15.97 7.12
C LEU A 226 2.92 -15.16 8.30
N ASN A 227 2.46 -13.92 8.43
CA ASN A 227 2.80 -13.04 9.53
C ASN A 227 2.06 -13.47 10.80
N ASN A 228 2.73 -14.26 11.64
CA ASN A 228 2.25 -14.73 12.93
C ASN A 228 2.82 -13.94 14.13
N GLY A 229 3.62 -12.90 13.87
CA GLY A 229 4.16 -12.00 14.88
C GLY A 229 4.47 -10.63 14.28
N SER A 230 5.73 -10.32 14.07
CA SER A 230 6.12 -9.02 13.52
C SER A 230 7.18 -9.21 12.46
N ALA A 231 6.87 -8.75 11.24
CA ALA A 231 7.86 -8.60 10.19
C ALA A 231 8.51 -7.22 10.33
N MET A 232 9.83 -7.19 10.37
CA MET A 232 10.64 -5.98 10.37
C MET A 232 11.21 -5.84 8.97
N VAL A 233 10.89 -4.75 8.28
CA VAL A 233 11.32 -4.52 6.90
C VAL A 233 12.21 -3.30 6.86
N GLY A 234 13.48 -3.53 6.55
CA GLY A 234 14.54 -2.54 6.63
C GLY A 234 15.14 -2.19 5.27
N ALA A 235 15.47 -0.92 5.05
CA ALA A 235 16.28 -0.50 3.90
C ALA A 235 17.51 0.32 4.32
N ALA A 236 18.70 -0.17 3.99
CA ALA A 236 19.96 0.53 4.21
C ALA A 236 20.05 1.87 3.45
N THR A 237 20.95 2.75 3.91
CA THR A 237 21.26 4.04 3.26
C THR A 237 21.57 3.87 1.78
N ASP A 238 20.98 4.72 0.93
CA ASP A 238 21.12 4.72 -0.53
C ASP A 238 20.69 3.41 -1.22
N ARG A 239 19.91 2.56 -0.54
CA ARG A 239 19.37 1.32 -1.10
C ARG A 239 17.85 1.35 -1.18
N THR A 240 17.33 0.60 -2.15
CA THR A 240 15.91 0.29 -2.23
C THR A 240 15.71 -1.19 -1.94
N GLU A 241 15.00 -1.49 -0.86
CA GLU A 241 14.56 -2.84 -0.52
C GLU A 241 13.21 -3.09 -1.19
N VAL A 242 13.10 -4.14 -2.00
CA VAL A 242 11.85 -4.45 -2.72
C VAL A 242 11.34 -5.81 -2.26
N LEU A 243 10.18 -5.82 -1.59
CA LEU A 243 9.49 -7.05 -1.21
C LEU A 243 8.25 -7.26 -2.07
N ARG A 244 8.23 -8.43 -2.72
CA ARG A 244 7.17 -8.91 -3.62
C ARG A 244 6.19 -9.93 -3.05
N PRO A 245 6.53 -10.72 -2.01
CA PRO A 245 5.62 -11.73 -1.51
C PRO A 245 4.31 -11.16 -0.97
N ASP A 246 3.26 -11.98 -1.04
CA ASP A 246 2.03 -11.72 -0.30
C ASP A 246 2.21 -12.11 1.17
N PHE A 247 1.70 -11.27 2.05
CA PHE A 247 1.66 -11.48 3.48
C PHE A 247 0.24 -11.88 3.89
N TYR A 248 0.11 -12.84 4.79
CA TYR A 248 -1.14 -13.27 5.37
C TYR A 248 -1.09 -13.14 6.88
N GLN A 249 -2.21 -12.83 7.51
CA GLN A 249 -2.36 -12.83 8.97
C GLN A 249 -3.56 -13.70 9.35
N THR A 250 -3.42 -14.49 10.41
CA THR A 250 -4.51 -15.34 10.96
C THR A 250 -4.94 -14.96 12.38
N VAL A 251 -4.17 -14.12 13.07
CA VAL A 251 -4.38 -13.75 14.48
C VAL A 251 -4.09 -12.27 14.73
N TYR A 252 -4.71 -11.66 15.75
CA TYR A 252 -4.46 -10.27 16.12
C TYR A 252 -3.03 -9.97 16.61
N GLY A 253 -2.62 -8.72 16.42
CA GLY A 253 -1.40 -8.14 16.99
C GLY A 253 -0.17 -8.41 16.14
N ASN A 254 -0.38 -8.64 14.83
CA ASN A 254 0.69 -8.88 13.90
C ASN A 254 0.92 -7.66 13.03
N ASP A 255 2.15 -7.16 13.07
CA ASP A 255 2.52 -5.89 12.49
C ASP A 255 3.56 -6.10 11.39
N ILE A 256 3.55 -5.20 10.40
CA ILE A 256 4.69 -4.97 9.53
C ILE A 256 5.27 -3.61 9.93
N ASN A 257 6.53 -3.64 10.39
CA ASN A 257 7.25 -2.47 10.85
C ASN A 257 8.29 -2.10 9.81
N PHE A 258 8.30 -0.85 9.39
CA PHE A 258 9.20 -0.34 8.38
C PHE A 258 10.27 0.54 9.01
N HIS A 259 11.52 0.23 8.68
CA HIS A 259 12.69 1.00 9.06
C HIS A 259 13.48 1.36 7.80
N SER A 260 13.98 2.58 7.71
CA SER A 260 15.02 2.89 6.74
C SER A 260 16.01 3.89 7.29
N TRP A 261 17.21 3.88 6.73
CA TRP A 261 18.31 4.73 7.18
C TRP A 261 18.74 5.67 6.08
N GLY A 262 19.02 6.92 6.43
CA GLY A 262 19.38 7.95 5.45
C GLY A 262 18.33 8.05 4.34
N THR A 263 18.76 7.84 3.10
CA THR A 263 17.94 7.85 1.87
C THR A 263 17.33 6.48 1.53
N GLY A 264 17.50 5.47 2.38
CA GLY A 264 16.99 4.12 2.17
C GLY A 264 15.48 4.10 1.98
N LYS A 265 15.00 3.27 1.05
CA LYS A 265 13.58 3.16 0.68
C LYS A 265 13.10 1.72 0.69
N VAL A 266 11.94 1.46 1.27
CA VAL A 266 11.25 0.16 1.18
C VAL A 266 10.14 0.25 0.14
N VAL A 267 10.04 -0.73 -0.75
CA VAL A 267 8.97 -0.87 -1.75
C VAL A 267 8.23 -2.19 -1.55
N MET A 268 6.93 -2.12 -1.28
CA MET A 268 6.06 -3.29 -1.16
C MET A 268 5.19 -3.44 -2.39
N THR A 269 5.23 -4.59 -3.07
CA THR A 269 4.45 -4.84 -4.31
C THR A 269 3.45 -5.99 -4.19
N GLY A 270 3.56 -6.82 -3.14
CA GLY A 270 2.58 -7.83 -2.77
C GLY A 270 1.35 -7.26 -2.04
N VAL A 271 0.56 -8.15 -1.44
CA VAL A 271 -0.63 -7.80 -0.65
C VAL A 271 -0.47 -8.29 0.78
N TYR A 272 -0.81 -7.46 1.77
CA TYR A 272 -1.00 -7.87 3.16
C TYR A 272 -2.48 -8.19 3.43
N SER A 273 -2.82 -9.47 3.32
CA SER A 273 -4.17 -10.01 3.37
C SER A 273 -4.48 -10.65 4.72
N TYR A 274 -5.76 -10.81 5.01
CA TYR A 274 -6.21 -11.81 5.99
C TYR A 274 -6.13 -13.22 5.37
N ALA A 275 -5.97 -14.24 6.21
CA ALA A 275 -6.20 -15.65 5.87
C ALA A 275 -7.29 -16.23 6.79
N ASP A 276 -8.34 -16.78 6.20
CA ASP A 276 -9.46 -17.43 6.89
C ASP A 276 -9.42 -18.97 6.75
N GLY A 277 -8.42 -19.49 6.03
CA GLY A 277 -8.21 -20.92 5.85
C GLY A 277 -6.79 -21.27 5.40
N GLY A 278 -6.60 -22.54 5.08
CA GLY A 278 -5.30 -23.09 4.69
C GLY A 278 -4.47 -23.61 5.86
N SER A 279 -3.25 -24.03 5.56
CA SER A 279 -2.26 -24.49 6.56
C SER A 279 -1.17 -23.43 6.73
N GLU A 280 -0.29 -23.59 7.72
CA GLU A 280 0.85 -22.68 7.89
C GLU A 280 1.77 -22.61 6.65
N GLY A 281 1.94 -23.74 5.94
CA GLY A 281 2.67 -23.81 4.67
C GLY A 281 1.88 -23.38 3.44
N ASP A 282 0.59 -23.09 3.61
CA ASP A 282 -0.34 -22.75 2.54
C ASP A 282 -1.47 -21.85 3.07
N PRO A 283 -1.16 -20.61 3.49
CA PRO A 283 -2.18 -19.67 3.96
C PRO A 283 -3.03 -19.22 2.78
N ALA A 284 -4.35 -19.14 2.98
CA ALA A 284 -5.28 -18.78 1.94
C ALA A 284 -6.40 -17.88 2.46
N LEU A 285 -6.95 -17.07 1.54
CA LEU A 285 -8.16 -16.31 1.74
C LEU A 285 -9.25 -16.84 0.80
N SER A 286 -10.36 -17.30 1.36
CA SER A 286 -11.44 -17.92 0.60
C SER A 286 -12.22 -16.91 -0.27
N ASP A 287 -12.38 -15.68 0.22
CA ASP A 287 -13.02 -14.57 -0.48
C ASP A 287 -12.24 -13.26 -0.23
N PRO A 288 -11.69 -12.62 -1.29
CA PRO A 288 -10.98 -11.36 -1.16
C PRO A 288 -11.78 -10.23 -0.49
N SER A 289 -13.12 -10.26 -0.48
CA SER A 289 -13.90 -9.21 0.19
C SER A 289 -13.78 -9.25 1.71
N LEU A 290 -13.41 -10.40 2.29
CA LEU A 290 -13.22 -10.56 3.74
C LEU A 290 -12.09 -9.68 4.29
N ASN A 291 -11.19 -9.22 3.41
CA ASN A 291 -10.22 -8.18 3.73
C ASN A 291 -10.86 -6.86 4.19
N TYR A 292 -12.15 -6.64 3.92
CA TYR A 292 -12.87 -5.43 4.31
C TYR A 292 -13.95 -5.72 5.35
N ASP A 293 -14.00 -6.92 5.92
CA ASP A 293 -14.97 -7.25 6.94
C ASP A 293 -14.49 -6.76 8.30
N ALA A 294 -15.42 -6.17 9.07
CA ALA A 294 -15.18 -5.84 10.47
C ALA A 294 -15.13 -7.13 11.28
N ILE A 295 -13.95 -7.72 11.38
CA ILE A 295 -13.68 -8.90 12.18
C ILE A 295 -13.41 -8.46 13.63
N PRO A 296 -13.90 -9.18 14.65
CA PRO A 296 -13.62 -8.83 16.04
C PRO A 296 -12.13 -8.57 16.27
N HIS A 297 -11.80 -7.49 16.99
CA HIS A 297 -10.43 -7.00 17.23
C HIS A 297 -9.45 -8.06 17.77
N ARG A 298 -9.90 -9.22 18.27
CA ARG A 298 -9.00 -10.31 18.71
C ARG A 298 -8.60 -11.27 17.59
N ASN A 299 -9.16 -11.12 16.39
CA ASN A 299 -9.04 -12.10 15.31
C ASN A 299 -8.36 -11.54 14.05
N ASN A 300 -8.53 -10.25 13.72
CA ASN A 300 -7.89 -9.64 12.54
C ASN A 300 -7.79 -8.12 12.67
N THR A 301 -6.66 -7.63 13.18
CA THR A 301 -6.29 -6.22 12.99
C THR A 301 -4.88 -6.20 12.42
N ARG A 302 -4.74 -5.72 11.19
CA ARG A 302 -3.46 -5.63 10.48
C ARG A 302 -2.79 -4.29 10.80
N GLY A 303 -1.63 -4.37 11.44
CA GLY A 303 -0.86 -3.19 11.84
C GLY A 303 0.24 -2.84 10.83
N ILE A 304 0.32 -1.56 10.49
CA ILE A 304 1.46 -0.98 9.77
C ILE A 304 2.10 0.08 10.66
N ASN A 305 3.40 -0.06 10.93
CA ASN A 305 4.21 0.97 11.60
C ASN A 305 5.30 1.45 10.65
N ILE A 306 5.33 2.75 10.35
CA ILE A 306 6.38 3.41 9.58
C ILE A 306 7.20 4.23 10.56
N GLU A 307 8.36 3.70 10.96
CA GLU A 307 9.13 4.19 12.09
C GLU A 307 10.32 5.05 11.62
N GLY A 308 10.00 6.19 10.99
CA GLY A 308 11.01 7.06 10.36
C GLY A 308 11.49 6.55 8.99
N ALA A 309 10.79 5.58 8.41
CA ALA A 309 11.15 5.00 7.12
C ALA A 309 10.54 5.73 5.92
N HIS A 310 11.18 5.59 4.76
CA HIS A 310 10.63 5.93 3.46
C HIS A 310 9.99 4.70 2.83
N VAL A 311 8.66 4.66 2.77
CA VAL A 311 7.91 3.50 2.28
C VAL A 311 7.15 3.86 1.01
N GLN A 312 7.18 2.95 0.04
CA GLN A 312 6.41 3.00 -1.18
C GLN A 312 5.56 1.73 -1.31
N TRP A 313 4.29 1.88 -1.65
CA TRP A 313 3.40 0.78 -1.99
C TRP A 313 3.08 0.79 -3.48
N GLY A 314 3.29 -0.35 -4.12
CA GLY A 314 3.34 -0.49 -5.57
C GLY A 314 4.65 0.01 -6.17
N ASP A 315 4.91 -0.38 -7.41
CA ASP A 315 6.09 -0.01 -8.21
C ASP A 315 5.72 0.55 -9.59
N GLY A 316 4.47 0.95 -9.75
CA GLY A 316 3.90 1.47 -10.99
C GLY A 316 3.56 0.42 -12.04
N THR A 317 3.66 -0.88 -11.70
CA THR A 317 3.37 -2.00 -12.61
C THR A 317 2.19 -2.86 -12.18
N THR A 318 1.53 -2.49 -11.08
CA THR A 318 0.47 -3.26 -10.45
C THR A 318 -0.64 -2.36 -9.93
N ARG A 319 -1.81 -2.94 -9.71
CA ARG A 319 -2.95 -2.38 -8.97
C ARG A 319 -3.38 -3.27 -7.81
N ARG A 320 -2.54 -4.23 -7.44
CA ARG A 320 -2.72 -5.05 -6.24
C ARG A 320 -2.40 -4.16 -5.05
N PHE A 321 -3.44 -3.60 -4.43
CA PHE A 321 -3.26 -2.68 -3.30
C PHE A 321 -2.60 -3.43 -2.14
N PHE A 322 -1.60 -2.82 -1.51
CA PHE A 322 -0.80 -3.49 -0.49
C PHE A 322 -1.63 -3.81 0.75
N LEU A 323 -2.54 -2.92 1.18
CA LEU A 323 -3.34 -3.11 2.39
C LEU A 323 -4.84 -3.03 2.09
N PRO A 324 -5.45 -4.05 1.45
CA PRO A 324 -6.90 -4.08 1.27
C PRO A 324 -7.56 -4.22 2.64
N ALA A 325 -8.04 -3.12 3.20
CA ALA A 325 -8.56 -3.05 4.56
C ALA A 325 -9.45 -1.81 4.76
N ASN A 326 -10.04 -1.70 5.95
CA ASN A 326 -10.78 -0.52 6.38
C ASN A 326 -10.37 -0.07 7.80
N ALA A 327 -10.96 1.04 8.27
CA ALA A 327 -10.65 1.62 9.57
C ALA A 327 -11.02 0.74 10.79
N ALA A 328 -11.83 -0.31 10.62
CA ALA A 328 -12.22 -1.20 11.70
C ALA A 328 -11.26 -2.38 11.90
N ASP A 329 -10.45 -2.73 10.90
CA ASP A 329 -9.61 -3.93 10.89
C ASP A 329 -8.13 -3.66 10.57
N SER A 330 -7.72 -2.40 10.50
CA SER A 330 -6.31 -2.04 10.32
C SER A 330 -5.99 -0.63 10.83
N TYR A 331 -4.69 -0.37 10.98
CA TYR A 331 -4.17 0.98 11.22
C TYR A 331 -2.86 1.19 10.45
N ILE A 332 -2.60 2.45 10.12
CA ILE A 332 -1.30 2.91 9.61
C ILE A 332 -0.78 3.95 10.58
N ASN A 333 0.29 3.61 11.29
CA ASN A 333 0.98 4.49 12.22
C ASN A 333 2.26 5.02 11.57
N ILE A 334 2.41 6.33 11.45
CA ILE A 334 3.62 6.98 10.97
C ILE A 334 4.17 7.89 12.07
N HIS A 335 5.41 7.66 12.46
CA HIS A 335 6.13 8.52 13.39
C HIS A 335 7.58 8.72 12.94
N ASN A 336 8.31 9.57 13.66
CA ASN A 336 9.70 9.94 13.36
C ASN A 336 9.89 10.48 11.93
N ASN A 337 8.92 11.23 11.41
CA ASN A 337 8.91 11.83 10.07
C ASN A 337 9.02 10.80 8.92
N GLY A 338 8.47 9.60 9.10
CA GLY A 338 8.33 8.64 8.00
C GLY A 338 7.46 9.18 6.86
N THR A 339 7.61 8.58 5.66
CA THR A 339 6.87 8.98 4.46
C THR A 339 6.19 7.79 3.82
N LEU A 340 5.02 8.02 3.21
CA LEU A 340 4.29 7.00 2.46
C LEU A 340 4.04 7.45 1.01
N ALA A 341 4.48 6.65 0.05
CA ALA A 341 4.23 6.87 -1.37
C ALA A 341 3.34 5.75 -1.95
N PHE A 342 2.43 6.11 -2.85
CA PHE A 342 1.61 5.18 -3.62
C PHE A 342 2.03 5.24 -5.09
N ASP A 343 2.24 4.08 -5.71
CA ASP A 343 2.72 3.96 -7.09
C ASP A 343 2.04 2.78 -7.79
N TYR A 344 0.85 3.00 -8.33
CA TYR A 344 0.04 1.96 -8.97
C TYR A 344 -0.25 2.29 -10.45
N ASP A 345 -0.60 1.27 -11.24
CA ASP A 345 -0.95 1.38 -12.65
C ASP A 345 -2.48 1.44 -12.91
N GLY A 346 -3.26 1.50 -11.83
CA GLY A 346 -4.71 1.52 -11.86
C GLY A 346 -5.33 1.93 -10.52
N PRO A 347 -6.68 1.93 -10.43
CA PRO A 347 -7.39 2.41 -9.27
C PRO A 347 -7.22 1.51 -8.04
N VAL A 348 -6.94 2.13 -6.90
CA VAL A 348 -6.85 1.48 -5.57
C VAL A 348 -7.59 2.32 -4.51
N THR A 349 -7.92 1.72 -3.37
CA THR A 349 -8.64 2.39 -2.28
C THR A 349 -7.92 2.21 -0.95
N LEU A 350 -7.50 3.33 -0.36
CA LEU A 350 -7.03 3.42 1.02
C LEU A 350 -8.25 3.58 1.95
N GLY A 351 -8.71 2.45 2.51
CA GLY A 351 -9.78 2.43 3.51
C GLY A 351 -9.31 2.64 4.95
N THR A 352 -8.00 2.68 5.16
CA THR A 352 -7.36 2.78 6.47
C THR A 352 -6.82 4.19 6.71
N PRO A 353 -7.15 4.85 7.83
CA PRO A 353 -6.55 6.13 8.19
C PRO A 353 -5.04 6.04 8.40
N VAL A 354 -4.31 7.00 7.85
CA VAL A 354 -2.94 7.32 8.29
C VAL A 354 -3.03 8.17 9.57
N SER A 355 -2.33 7.74 10.62
CA SER A 355 -2.31 8.38 11.95
C SER A 355 -0.92 8.26 12.58
N GLY A 356 -0.69 8.91 13.73
CA GLY A 356 0.55 8.80 14.51
C GLY A 356 0.32 8.23 15.92
N GLY A 357 1.40 8.14 16.70
CA GLY A 357 1.39 7.71 18.10
C GLY A 357 2.44 6.64 18.44
N ILE A 358 2.52 6.29 19.72
CA ILE A 358 3.40 5.22 20.26
C ILE A 358 2.68 3.87 20.30
N TYR A 359 1.35 3.85 20.39
CA TYR A 359 0.54 2.64 20.51
C TYR A 359 -0.54 2.54 19.42
N HIS A 360 -0.84 1.32 19.02
CA HIS A 360 -1.72 0.94 17.90
C HIS A 360 -3.21 1.25 18.11
N ASN A 361 -3.91 1.48 16.98
CA ASN A 361 -5.36 1.66 16.82
C ASN A 361 -6.01 2.85 17.57
N SER A 362 -5.34 4.00 17.64
CA SER A 362 -6.01 5.24 18.04
C SER A 362 -5.77 6.35 17.01
N LEU A 363 -6.84 6.98 16.55
CA LEU A 363 -6.78 8.25 15.81
C LEU A 363 -6.58 9.45 16.76
N ALA A 364 -6.09 9.21 17.97
CA ALA A 364 -5.96 10.25 19.00
C ALA A 364 -4.78 11.19 18.74
N THR A 365 -3.73 10.69 18.08
CA THR A 365 -2.52 11.45 17.78
C THR A 365 -2.33 11.53 16.28
N PRO A 366 -2.25 12.74 15.68
CA PRO A 366 -1.97 12.86 14.26
C PRO A 366 -0.53 12.45 13.94
N ALA A 367 -0.31 11.89 12.76
CA ALA A 367 1.04 11.73 12.22
C ALA A 367 1.60 13.07 11.74
N TYR A 368 2.92 13.17 11.68
CA TYR A 368 3.62 14.22 10.94
C TYR A 368 4.37 13.53 9.80
N ALA A 369 3.77 13.54 8.61
CA ALA A 369 4.20 12.72 7.49
C ALA A 369 3.85 13.37 6.15
N ASP A 370 4.72 13.16 5.17
CA ASP A 370 4.42 13.45 3.78
C ASP A 370 3.85 12.19 3.11
N VAL A 371 2.72 12.38 2.42
CA VAL A 371 2.02 11.34 1.66
C VAL A 371 2.01 11.71 0.19
N SER A 372 2.45 10.81 -0.68
CA SER A 372 2.60 11.11 -2.11
C SER A 372 1.97 10.06 -3.02
N LEU A 373 1.39 10.51 -4.13
CA LEU A 373 1.02 9.67 -5.26
C LEU A 373 2.05 9.94 -6.36
N LEU A 374 2.84 8.93 -6.71
CA LEU A 374 3.91 9.06 -7.69
C LEU A 374 3.37 9.30 -9.12
N PRO A 375 4.14 9.95 -10.02
CA PRO A 375 3.70 10.38 -11.36
C PRO A 375 3.62 9.21 -12.37
N THR A 376 2.98 8.12 -11.95
CA THR A 376 2.69 6.96 -12.78
C THR A 376 1.32 7.13 -13.41
N ARG A 377 1.26 6.95 -14.74
CA ARG A 377 0.00 7.04 -15.47
C ARG A 377 -0.96 5.97 -14.97
N GLY A 378 -2.14 6.39 -14.52
CA GLY A 378 -3.17 5.47 -14.00
C GLY A 378 -3.11 5.26 -12.50
N ASN A 379 -2.13 5.86 -11.80
CA ASN A 379 -2.07 5.87 -10.34
C ASN A 379 -3.25 6.67 -9.78
N ASP A 380 -4.34 5.98 -9.47
CA ASP A 380 -5.62 6.55 -9.04
C ASP A 380 -5.93 6.03 -7.64
N VAL A 381 -5.66 6.84 -6.62
CA VAL A 381 -5.81 6.46 -5.21
C VAL A 381 -7.04 7.14 -4.62
N THR A 382 -7.96 6.34 -4.09
CA THR A 382 -9.11 6.83 -3.33
C THR A 382 -8.83 6.76 -1.85
N PHE A 383 -8.87 7.90 -1.16
CA PHE A 383 -8.99 7.93 0.30
C PHE A 383 -10.46 7.73 0.64
N ALA A 384 -10.78 6.63 1.32
CA ALA A 384 -12.14 6.26 1.70
C ALA A 384 -12.37 6.30 3.22
N ALA A 385 -11.49 6.98 3.95
CA ALA A 385 -11.61 7.23 5.39
C ALA A 385 -11.01 8.61 5.75
N PRO A 386 -11.44 9.21 6.88
CA PRO A 386 -10.78 10.39 7.46
C PRO A 386 -9.29 10.13 7.69
N GLN A 387 -8.43 10.98 7.13
CA GLN A 387 -6.99 10.91 7.36
C GLN A 387 -6.60 11.78 8.56
N ASN A 388 -5.65 11.31 9.34
CA ASN A 388 -5.22 11.92 10.60
C ASN A 388 -3.71 12.21 10.59
N TYR A 389 -3.25 12.97 9.61
CA TYR A 389 -1.85 13.40 9.52
C TYR A 389 -1.74 14.87 9.15
N HIS A 390 -0.68 15.50 9.66
CA HIS A 390 -0.18 16.78 9.23
C HIS A 390 0.97 16.60 8.24
N GLY A 391 1.09 17.50 7.26
CA GLY A 391 2.16 17.47 6.28
C GLY A 391 1.69 17.68 4.85
N THR A 392 2.55 17.31 3.89
CA THR A 392 2.29 17.50 2.47
C THR A 392 1.53 16.30 1.90
N THR A 393 0.46 16.57 1.16
CA THR A 393 -0.14 15.60 0.24
C THR A 393 0.26 15.95 -1.18
N ALA A 394 1.11 15.15 -1.82
CA ALA A 394 1.61 15.39 -3.18
C ALA A 394 0.92 14.48 -4.20
N ILE A 395 0.48 15.04 -5.32
CA ILE A 395 -0.16 14.32 -6.43
C ILE A 395 0.70 14.55 -7.66
N GLY A 396 1.43 13.51 -8.07
CA GLY A 396 2.31 13.58 -9.24
C GLY A 396 1.54 13.71 -10.55
N ALA A 397 2.22 14.22 -11.58
CA ALA A 397 1.65 14.34 -12.91
C ALA A 397 1.13 12.99 -13.44
N GLY A 398 -0.12 12.97 -13.91
CA GLY A 398 -0.78 11.74 -14.39
C GLY A 398 -1.41 10.86 -13.30
N ALA A 399 -1.20 11.19 -12.01
CA ALA A 399 -1.88 10.56 -10.89
C ALA A 399 -3.19 11.27 -10.53
N VAL A 400 -4.07 10.56 -9.82
CA VAL A 400 -5.37 11.06 -9.34
C VAL A 400 -5.50 10.73 -7.87
N LEU A 401 -5.75 11.76 -7.04
CA LEU A 401 -6.22 11.58 -5.67
C LEU A 401 -7.73 11.82 -5.63
N ARG A 402 -8.48 10.86 -5.07
CA ARG A 402 -9.91 11.01 -4.77
C ARG A 402 -10.12 11.11 -3.27
N LEU A 403 -10.71 12.21 -2.81
CA LEU A 403 -11.17 12.34 -1.43
C LEU A 403 -12.63 11.89 -1.36
N GLY A 404 -12.82 10.70 -0.80
CA GLY A 404 -14.09 10.00 -0.73
C GLY A 404 -14.29 9.05 -1.92
N SER A 405 -14.99 7.95 -1.67
CA SER A 405 -15.35 6.94 -2.69
C SER A 405 -16.65 7.25 -3.44
N GLY A 406 -17.41 8.25 -2.99
CA GLY A 406 -18.76 8.52 -3.46
C GLY A 406 -19.83 7.52 -2.98
N THR A 407 -19.46 6.53 -2.16
CA THR A 407 -20.37 5.54 -1.58
C THR A 407 -20.66 5.82 -0.10
N ALA A 408 -21.67 5.16 0.47
CA ALA A 408 -22.01 5.32 1.88
C ALA A 408 -20.87 4.82 2.78
N GLY A 409 -20.47 5.62 3.77
CA GLY A 409 -19.40 5.26 4.71
C GLY A 409 -17.97 5.49 4.20
N GLY A 410 -17.80 5.85 2.92
CA GLY A 410 -16.49 6.09 2.34
C GLY A 410 -16.18 7.57 2.09
N ASP A 411 -16.63 8.47 2.99
CA ASP A 411 -16.22 9.87 2.98
C ASP A 411 -14.82 10.01 3.59
N ALA A 412 -14.01 10.93 3.09
CA ALA A 412 -12.66 11.21 3.60
C ALA A 412 -12.51 12.66 4.07
N THR A 413 -11.45 12.93 4.83
CA THR A 413 -11.01 14.28 5.21
C THR A 413 -9.49 14.32 5.28
N LEU A 414 -8.91 15.51 5.14
CA LEU A 414 -7.51 15.79 5.49
C LEU A 414 -7.50 16.80 6.64
N LEU A 415 -6.46 16.76 7.48
CA LEU A 415 -6.26 17.82 8.47
C LEU A 415 -5.83 19.12 7.77
N THR A 416 -6.27 20.25 8.32
CA THR A 416 -6.03 21.58 7.74
C THR A 416 -5.64 22.61 8.79
N ASP A 417 -5.18 22.14 9.95
CA ASP A 417 -5.14 22.91 11.19
C ASP A 417 -3.75 23.52 11.43
N THR A 418 -2.76 23.16 10.62
CA THR A 418 -1.39 23.65 10.72
C THR A 418 -0.90 24.28 9.41
N PRO A 419 0.09 25.20 9.45
CA PRO A 419 0.69 25.75 8.22
C PRO A 419 1.44 24.73 7.36
N THR A 420 1.83 23.58 7.93
CA THR A 420 2.47 22.48 7.21
C THR A 420 1.48 21.68 6.37
N ASP A 421 0.19 21.75 6.67
CA ASP A 421 -0.87 21.08 5.91
C ASP A 421 -1.03 21.76 4.56
N ARG A 422 -0.65 21.05 3.49
CA ARG A 422 -0.74 21.56 2.12
C ARG A 422 -0.91 20.44 1.10
N ILE A 423 -1.51 20.79 -0.02
CA ILE A 423 -1.65 19.93 -1.18
C ILE A 423 -0.76 20.48 -2.30
N VAL A 424 0.11 19.64 -2.83
CA VAL A 424 0.87 19.92 -4.07
C VAL A 424 0.26 19.04 -5.16
N ASP A 425 -0.56 19.62 -6.01
CA ASP A 425 -1.28 18.93 -7.07
C ASP A 425 -0.69 19.25 -8.44
N ASP A 426 0.04 18.30 -9.02
CA ASP A 426 0.47 18.30 -10.42
C ASP A 426 -0.31 17.30 -11.28
N GLY A 427 -1.26 16.57 -10.68
CA GLY A 427 -2.11 15.58 -11.33
C GLY A 427 -3.57 16.00 -11.33
N ALA A 428 -4.41 15.25 -10.63
CA ALA A 428 -5.80 15.64 -10.39
C ALA A 428 -6.27 15.35 -8.96
N LEU A 429 -6.85 16.35 -8.32
CA LEU A 429 -7.60 16.21 -7.08
C LEU A 429 -9.11 16.15 -7.35
N VAL A 430 -9.75 15.05 -6.96
CA VAL A 430 -11.20 14.84 -7.11
C VAL A 430 -11.86 14.73 -5.74
N LEU A 431 -12.87 15.56 -5.49
CA LEU A 431 -13.59 15.65 -4.23
C LEU A 431 -14.94 14.96 -4.38
N GLN A 432 -15.15 13.81 -3.74
CA GLN A 432 -16.28 12.91 -3.99
C GLN A 432 -17.12 12.59 -2.76
N ASN A 433 -16.86 13.24 -1.61
CA ASN A 433 -17.67 13.03 -0.41
C ASN A 433 -19.18 13.19 -0.68
N ARG A 434 -19.94 12.28 -0.10
CA ARG A 434 -21.40 12.21 -0.21
C ARG A 434 -22.09 13.07 0.84
N THR A 435 -21.61 13.04 2.08
CA THR A 435 -22.30 13.68 3.21
C THR A 435 -21.43 14.61 4.02
N THR A 436 -20.15 14.28 4.16
CA THR A 436 -19.21 14.98 5.04
C THR A 436 -18.60 16.16 4.31
N PRO A 437 -18.81 17.41 4.77
CA PRO A 437 -18.18 18.58 4.17
C PRO A 437 -16.66 18.49 4.26
N LEU A 438 -15.98 18.93 3.20
CA LEU A 438 -14.53 19.02 3.15
C LEU A 438 -14.08 20.45 3.47
N SER A 439 -12.95 20.57 4.15
CA SER A 439 -12.15 21.80 4.17
C SER A 439 -10.81 21.49 3.51
N LEU A 440 -10.35 22.38 2.64
CA LEU A 440 -9.04 22.26 2.00
C LEU A 440 -8.10 23.34 2.53
N CYS A 441 -6.87 22.92 2.80
CA CYS A 441 -5.72 23.76 3.09
C CYS A 441 -5.19 24.41 1.80
N ARG A 442 -3.96 24.96 1.85
CA ARG A 442 -3.34 25.58 0.70
C ARG A 442 -3.10 24.56 -0.40
N ILE A 443 -3.39 24.93 -1.65
CA ILE A 443 -3.17 24.08 -2.83
C ILE A 443 -2.25 24.79 -3.82
N THR A 444 -1.21 24.11 -4.29
CA THR A 444 -0.24 24.60 -5.28
C THR A 444 -0.06 23.56 -6.40
N GLY A 445 0.58 23.92 -7.52
CA GLY A 445 0.95 22.98 -8.59
C GLY A 445 0.20 23.22 -9.91
N ASN A 446 0.36 22.33 -10.88
CA ASN A 446 -0.23 22.49 -12.22
C ASN A 446 -1.44 21.59 -12.51
N GLY A 447 -1.85 20.81 -11.51
CA GLY A 447 -2.93 19.85 -11.57
C GLY A 447 -4.32 20.47 -11.57
N SER A 448 -5.33 19.61 -11.67
CA SER A 448 -6.74 19.99 -11.80
C SER A 448 -7.56 19.67 -10.55
N LEU A 449 -8.51 20.55 -10.22
CA LEU A 449 -9.45 20.33 -9.12
C LEU A 449 -10.84 20.00 -9.66
N THR A 450 -11.44 18.92 -9.17
CA THR A 450 -12.84 18.56 -9.49
C THR A 450 -13.68 18.36 -8.24
N GLN A 451 -14.69 19.21 -8.02
CA GLN A 451 -15.78 18.97 -7.09
C GLN A 451 -16.83 18.06 -7.77
N ALA A 452 -16.91 16.80 -7.34
CA ALA A 452 -17.76 15.76 -7.94
C ALA A 452 -18.79 15.15 -6.98
N GLY A 453 -18.57 15.25 -5.67
CA GLY A 453 -19.48 14.81 -4.63
C GLY A 453 -20.58 15.85 -4.34
N PRO A 454 -21.75 15.42 -3.83
CA PRO A 454 -22.80 16.34 -3.41
C PRO A 454 -22.48 17.09 -2.11
N ALA A 455 -21.54 16.63 -1.28
CA ALA A 455 -21.12 17.35 -0.09
C ALA A 455 -20.37 18.64 -0.46
N SER A 456 -20.50 19.68 0.37
CA SER A 456 -19.80 20.94 0.12
C SER A 456 -18.31 20.85 0.46
N THR A 457 -17.45 21.44 -0.37
CA THR A 457 -16.05 21.69 -0.05
C THR A 457 -15.82 23.18 0.19
N THR A 458 -15.09 23.53 1.25
CA THR A 458 -14.65 24.91 1.52
C THR A 458 -13.15 25.05 1.31
N MET A 459 -12.74 25.95 0.42
CA MET A 459 -11.35 26.37 0.26
C MET A 459 -11.05 27.48 1.27
N ARG A 460 -10.21 27.19 2.27
CA ARG A 460 -9.99 28.09 3.41
C ARG A 460 -8.69 28.89 3.34
N ALA A 461 -7.76 28.47 2.49
CA ALA A 461 -6.43 29.03 2.34
C ALA A 461 -6.18 29.42 0.87
N PRO A 462 -5.07 30.12 0.57
CA PRO A 462 -4.72 30.51 -0.80
C PRO A 462 -4.68 29.32 -1.75
N VAL A 463 -5.07 29.58 -3.00
CA VAL A 463 -5.17 28.59 -4.07
C VAL A 463 -4.27 29.06 -5.20
N ASP A 464 -3.11 28.44 -5.31
CA ASP A 464 -2.05 28.82 -6.26
C ASP A 464 -1.88 27.79 -7.39
N TYR A 465 -2.78 26.79 -7.50
CA TYR A 465 -2.71 25.84 -8.61
C TYR A 465 -3.16 26.46 -9.94
N THR A 466 -2.57 26.00 -11.04
CA THR A 466 -2.75 26.62 -12.37
C THR A 466 -3.70 25.84 -13.29
N GLY A 467 -3.97 24.56 -13.01
CA GLY A 467 -4.91 23.77 -13.79
C GLY A 467 -6.37 24.18 -13.59
N ALA A 468 -7.28 23.50 -14.27
CA ALA A 468 -8.69 23.87 -14.32
C ALA A 468 -9.45 23.47 -13.05
N THR A 469 -10.43 24.28 -12.65
CA THR A 469 -11.43 23.95 -11.64
C THR A 469 -12.72 23.48 -12.32
N THR A 470 -13.17 22.28 -11.99
CA THR A 470 -14.47 21.74 -12.45
C THR A 470 -15.39 21.51 -11.26
N ILE A 471 -16.64 21.95 -11.36
CA ILE A 471 -17.71 21.65 -10.41
C ILE A 471 -18.75 20.87 -11.19
N SER A 472 -18.77 19.56 -10.99
CA SER A 472 -19.72 18.66 -11.65
C SER A 472 -20.89 18.25 -10.75
N ASN A 473 -20.78 18.48 -9.45
CA ASN A 473 -21.86 18.28 -8.48
C ASN A 473 -21.60 19.09 -7.20
N GLY A 474 -22.60 19.25 -6.35
CA GLY A 474 -22.43 19.87 -5.03
C GLY A 474 -21.90 21.30 -5.07
N THR A 475 -21.27 21.71 -3.95
CA THR A 475 -20.84 23.09 -3.74
C THR A 475 -19.34 23.19 -3.53
N LEU A 476 -18.66 24.02 -4.31
CA LEU A 476 -17.32 24.52 -4.00
C LEU A 476 -17.44 25.95 -3.44
N ALA A 477 -17.05 26.13 -2.18
CA ALA A 477 -17.15 27.40 -1.47
C ALA A 477 -15.78 28.03 -1.24
N LEU A 478 -15.67 29.35 -1.44
CA LEU A 478 -14.45 30.12 -1.17
C LEU A 478 -14.63 30.98 0.08
N THR A 479 -13.59 31.03 0.91
CA THR A 479 -13.45 32.06 1.94
C THR A 479 -12.72 33.29 1.39
N ALA A 480 -12.62 34.36 2.19
CA ALA A 480 -11.88 35.56 1.81
C ALA A 480 -10.37 35.34 1.63
N ALA A 481 -9.84 34.21 2.09
CA ALA A 481 -8.44 33.84 1.94
C ALA A 481 -8.16 33.02 0.66
N ALA A 482 -9.20 32.63 -0.09
CA ALA A 482 -9.09 31.85 -1.31
C ALA A 482 -9.49 32.68 -2.55
N ASP A 483 -8.72 32.58 -3.63
CA ASP A 483 -8.98 33.18 -4.94
C ASP A 483 -8.61 32.17 -6.03
N LEU A 484 -9.36 32.13 -7.14
CA LEU A 484 -9.13 31.21 -8.27
C LEU A 484 -8.43 31.89 -9.45
N ALA A 485 -7.82 33.05 -9.25
CA ALA A 485 -7.11 33.81 -10.28
C ALA A 485 -5.96 33.04 -10.95
N ALA A 486 -5.31 32.14 -10.19
CA ALA A 486 -4.21 31.30 -10.69
C ALA A 486 -4.72 30.16 -11.59
N SER A 487 -5.93 29.64 -11.33
CA SER A 487 -6.51 28.56 -12.13
C SER A 487 -6.75 29.01 -13.57
N SER A 488 -6.52 28.11 -14.53
CA SER A 488 -6.85 28.31 -15.95
C SER A 488 -8.33 28.59 -16.21
N GLY A 489 -9.24 28.21 -15.32
CA GLY A 489 -10.66 28.44 -15.49
C GLY A 489 -11.57 27.66 -14.56
N VAL A 490 -12.81 28.14 -14.43
CA VAL A 490 -13.86 27.50 -13.64
C VAL A 490 -14.99 27.02 -14.56
N ARG A 491 -15.37 25.74 -14.43
CA ARG A 491 -16.42 25.09 -15.22
C ARG A 491 -17.50 24.49 -14.34
N LEU A 492 -18.74 24.95 -14.44
CA LEU A 492 -19.89 24.35 -13.77
C LEU A 492 -20.63 23.43 -14.76
N THR A 493 -20.40 22.13 -14.67
CA THR A 493 -20.75 21.17 -15.74
C THR A 493 -22.09 20.45 -15.54
N SER A 494 -22.79 20.68 -14.42
CA SER A 494 -24.13 20.14 -14.19
C SER A 494 -25.07 21.15 -13.55
N ALA A 495 -26.37 20.87 -13.57
CA ALA A 495 -27.37 21.68 -12.89
C ALA A 495 -27.23 21.65 -11.35
N ALA A 496 -26.57 20.64 -10.79
CA ALA A 496 -26.30 20.52 -9.36
C ALA A 496 -25.02 21.27 -8.93
N ALA A 497 -24.26 21.81 -9.87
CA ALA A 497 -23.01 22.52 -9.59
C ALA A 497 -23.27 23.90 -8.99
N VAL A 498 -22.65 24.16 -7.83
CA VAL A 498 -22.71 25.44 -7.13
C VAL A 498 -21.30 25.96 -6.85
N LEU A 499 -21.01 27.18 -7.30
CA LEU A 499 -19.86 27.96 -6.83
C LEU A 499 -20.36 28.96 -5.77
N ASP A 500 -19.92 28.81 -4.53
CA ASP A 500 -20.36 29.66 -3.42
C ASP A 500 -19.26 30.65 -3.01
N LEU A 501 -19.48 31.91 -3.36
CA LEU A 501 -18.59 33.05 -3.13
C LEU A 501 -19.15 33.99 -2.06
N ARG A 502 -20.20 33.59 -1.32
CA ARG A 502 -20.82 34.45 -0.29
C ARG A 502 -19.87 34.85 0.84
N ARG A 503 -18.78 34.09 1.02
CA ARG A 503 -17.74 34.35 2.02
C ARG A 503 -16.41 34.79 1.40
N ALA A 504 -16.36 35.05 0.10
CA ALA A 504 -15.15 35.43 -0.64
C ALA A 504 -14.94 36.95 -0.66
N GLY A 505 -13.68 37.38 -0.83
CA GLY A 505 -13.25 38.78 -0.85
C GLY A 505 -13.31 39.45 -2.24
N SER A 506 -14.37 39.18 -3.03
CA SER A 506 -14.48 39.53 -4.46
C SER A 506 -13.41 38.86 -5.34
N PRO A 507 -13.57 37.56 -5.63
CA PRO A 507 -12.54 36.75 -6.27
C PRO A 507 -12.42 37.02 -7.77
N THR A 508 -11.31 36.56 -8.33
CA THR A 508 -11.04 36.60 -9.77
C THR A 508 -10.99 35.18 -10.36
N VAL A 509 -11.42 35.04 -11.61
CA VAL A 509 -11.27 33.80 -12.39
C VAL A 509 -10.75 34.13 -13.78
N ARG A 510 -9.92 33.25 -14.36
CA ARG A 510 -9.39 33.47 -15.71
C ARG A 510 -10.46 33.22 -16.77
N THR A 511 -11.16 32.10 -16.70
CA THR A 511 -12.28 31.79 -17.59
C THR A 511 -13.44 31.24 -16.78
N LEU A 512 -14.67 31.45 -17.27
CA LEU A 512 -15.88 30.98 -16.61
C LEU A 512 -16.82 30.33 -17.61
N SER A 513 -17.28 29.11 -17.34
CA SER A 513 -18.36 28.48 -18.11
C SER A 513 -19.31 27.73 -17.20
N GLY A 514 -20.56 27.58 -17.64
CA GLY A 514 -21.60 26.96 -16.83
C GLY A 514 -22.79 26.51 -17.67
N VAL A 515 -23.36 25.36 -17.32
CA VAL A 515 -24.57 24.84 -17.97
C VAL A 515 -25.83 25.39 -17.31
N ARG A 516 -26.97 25.27 -17.99
CA ARG A 516 -28.28 25.63 -17.45
C ARG A 516 -28.53 24.92 -16.12
N GLY A 517 -28.99 25.67 -15.13
CA GLY A 517 -29.30 25.18 -13.79
C GLY A 517 -28.14 25.27 -12.80
N SER A 518 -26.90 25.35 -13.27
CA SER A 518 -25.76 25.65 -12.38
C SER A 518 -25.91 27.02 -11.71
N THR A 519 -25.29 27.19 -10.54
CA THR A 519 -25.49 28.42 -9.73
C THR A 519 -24.17 28.99 -9.21
N ILE A 520 -24.02 30.31 -9.30
CA ILE A 520 -23.02 31.09 -8.58
C ILE A 520 -23.75 31.89 -7.49
N LEU A 521 -23.37 31.67 -6.23
CA LEU A 521 -23.90 32.39 -5.07
C LEU A 521 -22.88 33.44 -4.63
N MET A 522 -23.31 34.68 -4.46
CA MET A 522 -22.48 35.79 -3.97
C MET A 522 -23.23 36.54 -2.86
N ALA A 523 -22.46 37.16 -1.97
CA ALA A 523 -23.04 38.11 -1.03
C ALA A 523 -23.27 39.45 -1.74
N ARG A 524 -24.14 40.28 -1.17
CA ARG A 524 -24.36 41.63 -1.67
C ARG A 524 -23.05 42.42 -1.59
N GLY A 525 -22.66 43.05 -2.69
CA GLY A 525 -21.41 43.80 -2.79
C GLY A 525 -20.19 42.96 -3.17
N THR A 526 -20.29 41.63 -3.20
CA THR A 526 -19.25 40.77 -3.79
C THR A 526 -19.23 40.94 -5.30
N THR A 527 -18.05 41.13 -5.88
CA THR A 527 -17.84 41.13 -7.33
C THR A 527 -17.02 39.91 -7.74
N LEU A 528 -17.52 39.12 -8.69
CA LEU A 528 -16.73 38.11 -9.39
C LEU A 528 -16.14 38.74 -10.65
N THR A 529 -14.82 38.82 -10.75
CA THR A 529 -14.13 39.34 -11.94
C THR A 529 -13.69 38.20 -12.86
N VAL A 530 -14.09 38.24 -14.13
CA VAL A 530 -13.69 37.27 -15.15
C VAL A 530 -12.68 37.93 -16.11
N LEU A 531 -11.49 37.34 -16.26
CA LEU A 531 -10.38 37.89 -17.05
C LEU A 531 -10.24 37.31 -18.47
N GLN A 532 -11.23 36.54 -18.92
CA GLN A 532 -11.09 35.71 -20.13
C GLN A 532 -10.79 36.52 -21.39
N THR A 533 -9.97 35.94 -22.25
CA THR A 533 -9.57 36.51 -23.54
C THR A 533 -10.25 35.83 -24.72
N SER A 534 -11.02 34.76 -24.47
CA SER A 534 -11.83 34.02 -25.43
C SER A 534 -13.27 33.90 -24.92
N SER A 535 -14.23 33.75 -25.83
CA SER A 535 -15.65 33.72 -25.48
C SER A 535 -15.99 32.39 -24.86
N THR A 536 -16.75 32.43 -23.78
CA THR A 536 -17.26 31.25 -23.06
C THR A 536 -18.76 31.36 -22.90
N ARG A 537 -19.42 30.23 -22.61
CA ARG A 537 -20.87 30.18 -22.41
C ARG A 537 -21.18 29.93 -20.94
N PHE A 538 -21.95 30.83 -20.32
CA PHE A 538 -22.47 30.66 -18.96
C PHE A 538 -24.00 30.76 -18.96
N GLU A 539 -24.64 29.61 -18.88
CA GLU A 539 -26.11 29.47 -18.82
C GLU A 539 -26.64 29.31 -17.39
N GLY A 540 -25.75 29.41 -16.39
CA GLY A 540 -26.09 29.31 -14.99
C GLY A 540 -26.79 30.56 -14.45
N ARG A 541 -27.20 30.46 -13.19
CA ARG A 541 -27.79 31.57 -12.43
C ARG A 541 -26.73 32.23 -11.56
N VAL A 542 -26.70 33.56 -11.55
CA VAL A 542 -25.87 34.37 -10.64
C VAL A 542 -26.76 35.07 -9.62
N VAL A 543 -26.42 34.99 -8.33
CA VAL A 543 -27.28 35.48 -7.23
C VAL A 543 -26.50 36.40 -6.27
N GLY A 544 -27.08 37.57 -5.94
CA GLY A 544 -26.70 38.42 -4.81
C GLY A 544 -25.59 39.46 -5.09
N GLY A 545 -24.60 39.13 -5.92
CA GLY A 545 -23.47 40.00 -6.24
C GLY A 545 -23.44 40.49 -7.70
N THR A 546 -22.26 40.98 -8.12
CA THR A 546 -22.01 41.52 -9.46
C THR A 546 -21.06 40.62 -10.24
N LEU A 547 -21.37 40.35 -11.51
CA LEU A 547 -20.43 39.72 -12.44
C LEU A 547 -19.77 40.83 -13.27
N LYS A 548 -18.43 40.90 -13.23
CA LYS A 548 -17.62 41.82 -14.02
C LYS A 548 -16.97 41.07 -15.18
N GLU A 549 -17.37 41.41 -16.40
CA GLU A 549 -16.91 40.79 -17.64
C GLU A 549 -15.67 41.49 -18.23
N PRO A 550 -14.86 40.81 -19.08
CA PRO A 550 -13.70 41.43 -19.72
C PRO A 550 -14.10 42.57 -20.66
N GLY A 551 -13.58 43.78 -20.41
CA GLY A 551 -13.75 44.93 -21.29
C GLY A 551 -15.17 45.54 -21.32
N GLY A 552 -16.09 45.10 -20.46
CA GLY A 552 -17.46 45.61 -20.33
C GLY A 552 -17.77 46.20 -18.95
N GLY A 553 -18.84 46.98 -18.85
CA GLY A 553 -19.37 47.51 -17.58
C GLY A 553 -19.91 46.39 -16.67
N ALA A 554 -19.98 46.65 -15.37
CA ALA A 554 -20.54 45.72 -14.39
C ALA A 554 -22.02 45.44 -14.67
N SER A 555 -22.39 44.16 -14.87
CA SER A 555 -23.79 43.75 -15.05
C SER A 555 -24.40 43.30 -13.73
N PRO A 556 -25.48 43.94 -13.25
CA PRO A 556 -26.21 43.47 -12.07
C PRO A 556 -26.93 42.15 -12.36
N SER A 557 -27.15 41.35 -11.31
CA SER A 557 -27.69 39.99 -11.38
C SER A 557 -29.03 39.88 -12.12
N SER A 558 -28.99 39.54 -13.41
CA SER A 558 -30.11 39.01 -14.21
C SER A 558 -29.55 37.90 -15.11
N GLY A 559 -30.19 36.72 -15.12
CA GLY A 559 -29.58 35.47 -15.57
C GLY A 559 -29.37 35.30 -17.09
N VAL A 560 -28.57 34.27 -17.42
CA VAL A 560 -28.15 33.77 -18.75
C VAL A 560 -27.46 34.80 -19.65
N GLY A 561 -26.14 34.65 -19.82
CA GLY A 561 -25.34 35.50 -20.71
C GLY A 561 -24.23 34.71 -21.41
N VAL A 562 -24.01 35.00 -22.69
CA VAL A 562 -22.72 34.69 -23.33
C VAL A 562 -21.71 35.65 -22.71
N VAL A 563 -20.60 35.15 -22.18
CA VAL A 563 -19.54 36.02 -21.66
C VAL A 563 -18.55 36.22 -22.82
N PRO A 564 -18.56 37.37 -23.53
CA PRO A 564 -17.79 37.55 -24.75
C PRO A 564 -16.29 37.71 -24.46
N ALA A 565 -15.44 37.35 -25.43
CA ALA A 565 -13.98 37.52 -25.40
C ALA A 565 -13.50 38.98 -25.42
N ARG A 566 -14.30 39.87 -26.02
CA ARG A 566 -13.90 41.26 -26.31
C ARG A 566 -15.13 42.09 -26.71
N ALA A 567 -15.35 43.21 -26.01
CA ALA A 567 -16.11 44.34 -26.53
C ALA A 567 -15.22 45.12 -27.51
N VAL A 568 -15.72 45.37 -28.73
CA VAL A 568 -15.13 46.35 -29.64
C VAL A 568 -15.59 47.73 -29.18
N THR A 569 -14.64 48.63 -28.94
CA THR A 569 -14.85 50.04 -28.60
C THR A 569 -15.30 50.87 -29.81
N GLY A 570 -16.28 51.75 -29.61
CA GLY A 570 -16.58 52.91 -30.45
C GLY A 570 -17.61 53.82 -29.77
N PRO A 571 -17.49 55.17 -29.82
CA PRO A 571 -18.29 56.07 -29.00
C PRO A 571 -19.70 56.16 -29.59
N GLY A 572 -20.69 55.75 -28.82
CA GLY A 572 -22.11 55.85 -29.17
C GLY A 572 -22.88 56.29 -27.95
N THR A 573 -23.46 57.47 -28.06
CA THR A 573 -24.29 58.22 -27.11
C THR A 573 -25.25 57.41 -26.26
N ALA A 574 -25.42 57.84 -25.01
CA ALA A 574 -26.52 57.44 -24.15
C ALA A 574 -27.88 57.81 -24.79
N GLU A 575 -28.86 56.90 -24.70
CA GLU A 575 -30.27 57.30 -24.68
C GLU A 575 -30.95 56.68 -23.46
N ALA A 576 -31.64 57.56 -22.74
CA ALA A 576 -32.52 57.25 -21.64
C ALA A 576 -33.90 56.82 -22.15
N ALA A 577 -34.57 56.05 -21.30
CA ALA A 577 -35.98 55.66 -21.28
C ALA A 577 -36.91 56.30 -22.33
N SER A 578 -37.57 55.44 -23.13
CA SER A 578 -38.91 55.71 -23.63
C SER A 578 -39.91 54.74 -22.99
N THR A 579 -40.92 55.32 -22.36
CA THR A 579 -42.18 54.70 -21.98
C THR A 579 -42.97 54.37 -23.25
N GLY A 580 -43.45 53.13 -23.41
CA GLY A 580 -44.47 52.86 -24.42
C GLY A 580 -44.58 51.44 -24.94
N SER A 581 -45.66 50.79 -24.51
CA SER A 581 -46.40 49.72 -25.21
C SER A 581 -45.92 48.27 -25.09
N LEU A 582 -46.68 47.51 -24.29
CA LEU A 582 -46.82 46.05 -24.37
C LEU A 582 -47.47 45.66 -25.71
N PRO A 583 -47.05 44.60 -26.40
CA PRO A 583 -47.94 43.84 -27.25
C PRO A 583 -48.48 42.60 -26.51
N ALA A 584 -49.67 42.24 -26.96
CA ALA A 584 -50.61 41.36 -26.32
C ALA A 584 -50.18 39.89 -26.20
N VAL A 585 -50.78 39.29 -25.18
CA VAL A 585 -51.04 37.87 -24.98
C VAL A 585 -51.36 37.13 -26.28
N ALA A 586 -50.62 36.06 -26.56
CA ALA A 586 -51.12 34.93 -27.33
C ALA A 586 -51.15 33.71 -26.41
N VAL A 587 -52.37 33.34 -26.04
CA VAL A 587 -52.71 32.09 -25.35
C VAL A 587 -52.47 30.94 -26.32
N ALA A 588 -51.63 29.97 -25.93
CA ALA A 588 -51.64 28.64 -26.50
C ALA A 588 -51.99 27.64 -25.38
N VAL A 589 -53.27 27.28 -25.32
CA VAL A 589 -53.77 26.14 -24.57
C VAL A 589 -53.33 24.88 -25.30
N ALA A 590 -52.57 24.02 -24.63
CA ALA A 590 -52.45 22.61 -24.99
C ALA A 590 -52.86 21.78 -23.77
N THR A 591 -54.10 21.31 -23.82
CA THR A 591 -54.68 20.29 -22.96
C THR A 591 -53.96 18.95 -23.15
N ALA A 592 -53.53 18.34 -22.05
CA ALA A 592 -53.42 16.88 -21.97
C ALA A 592 -53.84 16.45 -20.56
N VAL A 593 -55.11 16.02 -20.49
CA VAL A 593 -55.71 15.33 -19.35
C VAL A 593 -55.26 13.88 -19.40
N GLY A 594 -54.63 13.41 -18.33
CA GLY A 594 -54.39 11.99 -18.04
C GLY A 594 -54.78 11.73 -16.59
N VAL A 595 -56.00 11.24 -16.39
CA VAL A 595 -56.57 10.89 -15.09
C VAL A 595 -56.06 9.51 -14.66
N GLY A 596 -55.60 9.41 -13.42
CA GLY A 596 -55.35 8.15 -12.72
C GLY A 596 -55.47 8.36 -11.22
N ALA A 597 -56.61 7.94 -10.65
CA ALA A 597 -56.92 7.87 -9.22
C ALA A 597 -55.77 7.20 -8.43
N GLY A 598 -55.36 7.65 -7.25
CA GLY A 598 -56.16 7.89 -6.06
C GLY A 598 -56.14 6.61 -5.21
N ILE A 599 -55.50 6.65 -4.02
CA ILE A 599 -55.92 5.95 -2.78
C ILE A 599 -54.88 6.10 -1.64
N VAL A 600 -55.39 6.72 -0.56
CA VAL A 600 -55.27 6.39 0.87
C VAL A 600 -53.98 6.69 1.65
N LEU A 601 -54.15 7.75 2.44
CA LEU A 601 -53.50 8.12 3.69
C LEU A 601 -53.71 7.03 4.77
N LEU A 602 -52.63 6.50 5.36
CA LEU A 602 -52.71 5.76 6.62
C LEU A 602 -51.73 6.32 7.64
N ALA A 603 -52.27 7.12 8.55
CA ALA A 603 -51.59 7.58 9.75
C ALA A 603 -51.40 6.40 10.72
N ARG A 604 -50.14 5.99 10.98
CA ARG A 604 -49.81 5.11 12.11
C ARG A 604 -49.23 5.94 13.26
N ARG A 605 -50.03 6.04 14.33
CA ARG A 605 -49.63 6.54 15.64
C ARG A 605 -48.44 5.73 16.17
N LEU A 606 -47.29 6.37 16.37
CA LEU A 606 -46.22 5.85 17.20
C LEU A 606 -46.53 6.18 18.67
N ARG A 607 -46.82 5.13 19.46
CA ARG A 607 -46.87 5.20 20.91
C ARG A 607 -45.44 5.31 21.45
N GLN A 608 -45.18 6.33 22.27
CA GLN A 608 -44.03 6.34 23.18
C GLN A 608 -44.18 5.26 24.25
N PRO A 609 -43.09 4.61 24.70
CA PRO A 609 -42.99 4.04 26.02
C PRO A 609 -42.34 5.04 26.99
N LYS A 610 -43.03 5.28 28.11
CA LYS A 610 -42.52 5.98 29.29
C LYS A 610 -41.39 5.19 29.94
N ALA A 611 -40.39 5.92 30.43
CA ALA A 611 -39.40 5.46 31.40
C ALA A 611 -39.99 5.27 32.81
N ARG A 612 -39.52 4.23 33.52
CA ARG A 612 -39.39 4.01 34.98
C ARG A 612 -39.14 2.50 35.17
N GLY A 613 -38.18 1.97 35.92
CA GLY A 613 -37.11 2.52 36.74
C GLY A 613 -36.56 1.41 37.66
N ARG A 614 -35.26 1.52 37.99
CA ARG A 614 -34.61 1.21 39.29
C ARG A 614 -34.37 -0.26 39.76
N ARG A 615 -33.16 -0.41 40.35
CA ARG A 615 -32.56 -1.51 41.17
C ARG A 615 -31.95 -2.67 40.34
N GLY A 616 -30.71 -3.13 40.49
CA GLY A 616 -29.63 -2.89 41.45
C GLY A 616 -29.12 -4.23 41.98
N SER A 617 -27.84 -4.58 41.80
CA SER A 617 -27.04 -5.39 42.73
C SER A 617 -25.62 -5.63 42.19
N ARG A 618 -24.68 -5.63 43.12
CA ARG A 618 -23.26 -6.00 43.00
C ARG A 618 -23.08 -7.48 42.63
N SER A 619 -22.04 -7.78 41.86
CA SER A 619 -20.99 -8.76 42.14
C SER A 619 -19.86 -8.56 41.14
#